data_AF-A0A0L0VB66-F1
#
_entry.id   AF-A0A0L0VB66-F1
#
_cell.length_a   1.000
_cell.length_b   1.000
_cell.length_c   1.000
_cell.angle_alpha   90.00
_cell.angle_beta   90.00
_cell.angle_gamma   90.00
#
_symmetry.space_group_name_H-M   'P 1'
#
loop_
_entity.id
_entity.type
_entity.pdbx_description
1 polymer ?
#
loop_
_entity_poly.entity_id
_entity_poly.type
_entity_poly.pdbx_seq_one_letter_code
_entity_poly.pdbx_strand_id
1 'polypeptide(L)'
;MAKLIYNPASTYPSAVLAWPDAQNLSLVHNFAQLVSLVKLGLMREMDSVTISQYCHHLLLYLESSVKMFGPLIAPNHHMAIHLAECLKRFGPVRSWWTFPLERLMGQVLEATSNNHLGGALLASDCLPAKLEPFTSQLRPSSKSAKVSSQATNPCSRAQILPPELFSQLVKKINTTPLGNNCMYIEADKWRPKNKEQRIAPVNSCVENLSSFCLQDDLTYSTYTTSPKNSIIEFFVTPGTTAYARIDQIFKHRRVTHDKKACFDTWFVIHSLPELPPKSPNPFAKLKKYPLKLAFCSFTSQHPQLIHTSHVISHCAWICYTTGKISSPLQQDTIALVSLSR
;
A
#
# COMPACT_ATOMS: atom_id res chain seq x y z
N MET A 1 6.06 -14.92 17.50
CA MET A 1 6.05 -14.28 16.17
C MET A 1 6.78 -15.19 15.20
N ALA A 2 6.07 -15.82 14.25
CA ALA A 2 6.68 -16.72 13.28
C ALA A 2 7.52 -15.90 12.28
N LYS A 3 8.85 -15.92 12.47
CA LYS A 3 9.83 -15.56 11.45
C LYS A 3 9.80 -16.64 10.37
N LEU A 4 9.09 -16.40 9.27
CA LEU A 4 9.38 -17.12 8.02
C LEU A 4 10.60 -16.47 7.39
N ILE A 5 11.76 -17.03 7.70
CA ILE A 5 13.05 -16.72 7.07
C ILE A 5 12.99 -17.30 5.65
N TYR A 6 12.93 -16.43 4.65
CA TYR A 6 13.09 -16.80 3.24
C TYR A 6 14.58 -17.05 2.97
N ASN A 7 14.95 -18.28 2.63
CA ASN A 7 16.28 -18.67 2.22
C ASN A 7 16.30 -18.83 0.67
N PRO A 8 17.06 -18.02 -0.09
CA PRO A 8 16.94 -17.96 -1.55
C PRO A 8 17.69 -19.08 -2.31
N ALA A 9 17.99 -20.21 -1.68
CA ALA A 9 18.84 -21.25 -2.27
C ALA A 9 18.31 -22.70 -2.12
N SER A 10 16.99 -22.91 -2.21
CA SER A 10 16.44 -24.27 -2.37
C SER A 10 15.73 -24.39 -3.72
N THR A 11 16.40 -25.07 -4.64
CA THR A 11 15.84 -25.68 -5.84
C THR A 11 14.69 -26.62 -5.44
N TYR A 12 13.44 -26.18 -5.63
CA TYR A 12 12.29 -27.08 -5.53
C TYR A 12 12.08 -27.78 -6.88
N PRO A 13 11.90 -29.11 -6.90
CA PRO A 13 11.61 -29.83 -8.12
C PRO A 13 10.23 -29.43 -8.66
N SER A 14 10.13 -29.42 -9.98
CA SER A 14 8.95 -29.13 -10.80
C SER A 14 7.73 -29.94 -10.36
N ALA A 15 6.93 -29.42 -9.43
CA ALA A 15 5.59 -29.91 -9.14
C ALA A 15 4.58 -29.00 -9.83
N VAL A 16 3.89 -29.56 -10.82
CA VAL A 16 2.68 -29.00 -11.42
C VAL A 16 1.71 -28.66 -10.29
N LEU A 17 1.24 -27.40 -10.23
CA LEU A 17 0.29 -26.90 -9.24
C LEU A 17 -1.14 -27.37 -9.60
N ALA A 18 -1.30 -28.65 -9.92
CA ALA A 18 -2.60 -29.30 -9.88
C ALA A 18 -2.97 -29.40 -8.41
N TRP A 19 -4.05 -28.74 -7.95
CA TRP A 19 -4.51 -28.81 -6.56
C TRP A 19 -4.64 -30.28 -6.13
N PRO A 20 -3.73 -30.84 -5.29
CA PRO A 20 -3.86 -32.22 -4.87
C PRO A 20 -4.59 -32.24 -3.52
N ASP A 21 -5.52 -33.17 -3.35
CA ASP A 21 -6.14 -33.55 -2.08
C ASP A 21 -7.12 -32.57 -1.39
N ALA A 22 -8.28 -33.11 -0.99
CA ALA A 22 -9.31 -32.42 -0.21
C ALA A 22 -8.77 -31.79 1.10
N GLN A 23 -7.66 -32.30 1.62
CA GLN A 23 -6.97 -31.78 2.79
C GLN A 23 -6.36 -30.39 2.52
N ASN A 24 -5.73 -30.16 1.36
CA ASN A 24 -5.14 -28.88 1.02
C ASN A 24 -6.21 -27.79 0.83
N LEU A 25 -7.36 -28.14 0.25
CA LEU A 25 -8.50 -27.23 0.14
C LEU A 25 -9.08 -26.87 1.51
N SER A 26 -9.16 -27.85 2.43
CA SER A 26 -9.61 -27.61 3.80
C SER A 26 -8.65 -26.68 4.56
N LEU A 27 -7.34 -26.82 4.34
CA LEU A 27 -6.32 -25.95 4.92
C LEU A 27 -6.46 -24.51 4.43
N VAL A 28 -6.63 -24.32 3.13
CA VAL A 28 -6.83 -22.98 2.54
C VAL A 28 -8.11 -22.35 3.07
N HIS A 29 -9.20 -23.12 3.22
CA HIS A 29 -10.44 -22.61 3.81
C HIS A 29 -10.27 -22.23 5.28
N ASN A 30 -9.63 -23.06 6.09
CA ASN A 30 -9.31 -22.74 7.49
C ASN A 30 -8.48 -21.45 7.59
N PHE A 31 -7.42 -21.34 6.79
CA PHE A 31 -6.60 -20.13 6.72
C PHE A 31 -7.40 -18.90 6.28
N ALA A 32 -8.29 -19.04 5.30
CA ALA A 32 -9.15 -17.94 4.86
C ALA A 32 -10.12 -17.48 5.97
N GLN A 33 -10.65 -18.39 6.81
CA GLN A 33 -11.41 -18.02 8.00
C GLN A 33 -10.54 -17.18 8.97
N LEU A 34 -9.30 -17.61 9.22
CA LEU A 34 -8.36 -16.90 10.08
C LEU A 34 -8.07 -15.49 9.57
N VAL A 35 -7.73 -15.34 8.28
CA VAL A 35 -7.44 -14.02 7.71
C VAL A 35 -8.68 -13.13 7.76
N SER A 36 -9.87 -13.69 7.54
CA SER A 36 -11.14 -12.96 7.65
C SER A 36 -11.38 -12.45 9.07
N LEU A 37 -11.18 -13.29 10.08
CA LEU A 37 -11.33 -12.90 11.49
C LEU A 37 -10.34 -11.78 11.86
N VAL A 38 -9.09 -11.89 11.44
CA VAL A 38 -8.05 -10.87 11.71
C VAL A 38 -8.39 -9.56 11.00
N LYS A 39 -8.86 -9.62 9.75
CA LYS A 39 -9.27 -8.42 9.00
C LYS A 39 -10.40 -7.69 9.71
N LEU A 40 -11.45 -8.40 10.09
CA LEU A 40 -12.62 -7.83 10.78
C LEU A 40 -12.23 -7.23 12.15
N GLY A 41 -11.42 -7.94 12.93
CA GLY A 41 -10.95 -7.45 14.24
C GLY A 41 -10.04 -6.21 14.16
N LEU A 42 -9.43 -5.93 13.01
CA LEU A 42 -8.53 -4.79 12.79
C LEU A 42 -9.19 -3.61 12.07
N MET A 43 -10.50 -3.68 11.80
CA MET A 43 -11.26 -2.58 11.22
C MET A 43 -11.23 -1.34 12.12
N ARG A 44 -11.37 -0.16 11.52
CA ARG A 44 -11.33 1.13 12.24
C ARG A 44 -12.67 1.49 12.87
N GLU A 45 -13.74 0.88 12.39
CA GLU A 45 -15.11 1.03 12.87
C GLU A 45 -15.64 -0.35 13.22
N MET A 46 -16.42 -0.43 14.28
CA MET A 46 -17.03 -1.68 14.74
C MET A 46 -18.53 -1.47 14.89
N ASP A 47 -19.30 -2.37 14.29
CA ASP A 47 -20.73 -2.47 14.47
C ASP A 47 -21.11 -3.90 14.88
N SER A 48 -22.38 -4.09 15.24
CA SER A 48 -22.89 -5.40 15.68
C SER A 48 -22.78 -6.46 14.57
N VAL A 49 -22.88 -6.05 13.30
CA VAL A 49 -22.79 -6.94 12.13
C VAL A 49 -21.36 -7.47 11.96
N THR A 50 -20.36 -6.60 12.00
CA THR A 50 -18.93 -6.93 11.91
C THR A 50 -18.52 -7.85 13.05
N ILE A 51 -18.98 -7.57 14.28
CA ILE A 51 -18.73 -8.44 15.44
C ILE A 51 -19.35 -9.82 15.23
N SER A 52 -20.58 -9.89 14.72
CA SER A 52 -21.24 -11.17 14.41
C SER A 52 -20.47 -11.97 13.34
N GLN A 53 -20.00 -11.30 12.28
CA GLN A 53 -19.15 -11.92 11.26
C GLN A 53 -17.82 -12.41 11.84
N TYR A 54 -17.19 -11.61 12.71
CA TYR A 54 -15.97 -12.01 13.43
C TYR A 54 -16.20 -13.31 14.22
N CYS A 55 -17.28 -13.38 15.01
CA CYS A 55 -17.65 -14.58 15.77
C CYS A 55 -17.90 -15.78 14.85
N HIS A 56 -18.61 -15.57 13.73
CA HIS A 56 -18.87 -16.62 12.75
C HIS A 56 -17.58 -17.20 12.16
N HIS A 57 -16.66 -16.34 11.70
CA HIS A 57 -15.38 -16.75 11.16
C HIS A 57 -14.49 -17.43 12.22
N LEU A 58 -14.52 -16.94 13.46
CA LEU A 58 -13.78 -17.53 14.59
C LEU A 58 -14.27 -18.96 14.89
N LEU A 59 -15.58 -19.18 14.99
CA LEU A 59 -16.14 -20.51 15.25
C LEU A 59 -15.77 -21.50 14.13
N LEU A 60 -15.96 -21.11 12.87
CA LEU A 60 -15.60 -21.97 11.74
C LEU A 60 -14.09 -22.25 11.68
N TYR A 61 -13.25 -21.27 12.02
CA TYR A 61 -11.81 -21.46 12.15
C TYR A 61 -11.48 -22.48 13.24
N LEU A 62 -12.00 -22.32 14.46
CA LEU A 62 -11.72 -23.22 15.58
C LEU A 62 -12.22 -24.65 15.32
N GLU A 63 -13.44 -24.80 14.81
CA GLU A 63 -14.00 -26.12 14.48
C GLU A 63 -13.17 -26.85 13.42
N SER A 64 -12.78 -26.15 12.35
CA SER A 64 -11.93 -26.74 11.31
C SER A 64 -10.51 -27.00 11.80
N SER A 65 -9.95 -26.13 12.64
CA SER A 65 -8.64 -26.33 13.26
C SER A 65 -8.61 -27.58 14.14
N VAL A 66 -9.63 -27.79 14.98
CA VAL A 66 -9.71 -28.98 15.84
C VAL A 66 -9.85 -30.26 15.01
N LYS A 67 -10.67 -30.23 13.95
CA LYS A 67 -10.83 -31.38 13.03
C LYS A 67 -9.56 -31.71 12.27
N MET A 68 -8.75 -30.71 11.91
CA MET A 68 -7.55 -30.89 11.07
C MET A 68 -6.27 -31.17 11.88
N PHE A 69 -6.10 -30.50 13.02
CA PHE A 69 -4.86 -30.51 13.80
C PHE A 69 -5.01 -31.16 15.18
N GLY A 70 -6.21 -31.61 15.54
CA GLY A 70 -6.52 -32.20 16.84
C GLY A 70 -6.91 -31.16 17.90
N PRO A 71 -7.19 -31.61 19.14
CA PRO A 71 -7.85 -30.81 20.18
C PRO A 71 -6.94 -29.81 20.91
N LEU A 72 -5.69 -29.61 20.46
CA LEU A 72 -4.74 -28.72 21.12
C LEU A 72 -5.08 -27.25 20.86
N ILE A 73 -5.75 -26.63 21.83
CA ILE A 73 -6.13 -25.21 21.78
C ILE A 73 -5.03 -24.37 22.44
N ALA A 74 -4.25 -23.66 21.63
CA ALA A 74 -3.27 -22.69 22.14
C ALA A 74 -3.96 -21.50 22.86
N PRO A 75 -3.29 -20.86 23.84
CA PRO A 75 -3.84 -19.70 24.56
C PRO A 75 -4.33 -18.56 23.64
N ASN A 76 -3.69 -18.36 22.49
CA ASN A 76 -4.10 -17.36 21.51
C ASN A 76 -5.52 -17.59 20.97
N HIS A 77 -5.97 -18.85 20.86
CA HIS A 77 -7.35 -19.16 20.47
C HIS A 77 -8.34 -18.72 21.54
N HIS A 78 -8.01 -18.95 22.81
CA HIS A 78 -8.81 -18.49 23.94
C HIS A 78 -8.88 -16.95 23.97
N MET A 79 -7.76 -16.27 23.75
CA MET A 79 -7.72 -14.81 23.64
C MET A 79 -8.56 -14.29 22.47
N ALA A 80 -8.58 -14.99 21.33
CA ALA A 80 -9.40 -14.62 20.18
C ALA A 80 -10.91 -14.72 20.46
N ILE A 81 -11.33 -15.62 21.35
CA ILE A 81 -12.73 -15.71 21.82
C ILE A 81 -13.09 -14.48 22.65
N HIS A 82 -12.26 -14.12 23.63
CA HIS A 82 -12.49 -12.92 24.44
C HIS A 82 -12.39 -11.62 23.64
N LEU A 83 -11.65 -11.61 22.54
CA LEU A 83 -11.55 -10.45 21.67
C LEU A 83 -12.92 -9.98 21.15
N ALA A 84 -13.87 -10.88 20.88
CA ALA A 84 -15.22 -10.51 20.46
C ALA A 84 -15.96 -9.67 21.50
N GLU A 85 -15.82 -10.03 22.79
CA GLU A 85 -16.40 -9.28 23.89
C GLU A 85 -15.71 -7.91 24.07
N CYS A 86 -14.38 -7.88 23.95
CA CYS A 86 -13.63 -6.63 23.98
C CYS A 86 -14.03 -5.69 22.84
N LEU A 87 -14.21 -6.21 21.61
CA LEU A 87 -14.68 -5.43 20.46
C LEU A 87 -16.06 -4.81 20.73
N LYS A 88 -16.96 -5.53 21.40
CA LYS A 88 -18.29 -5.04 21.75
C LYS A 88 -18.25 -3.93 22.82
N ARG A 89 -17.36 -4.05 23.80
CA ARG A 89 -17.30 -3.14 24.96
C ARG A 89 -16.43 -1.90 24.71
N PHE A 90 -15.27 -2.08 24.07
CA PHE A 90 -14.24 -1.06 23.91
C PHE A 90 -14.13 -0.55 22.46
N GLY A 91 -14.85 -1.17 21.52
CA GLY A 91 -14.77 -0.85 20.11
C GLY A 91 -13.49 -1.37 19.44
N PRO A 92 -13.06 -0.73 18.33
CA PRO A 92 -11.92 -1.15 17.51
C PRO A 92 -10.64 -1.41 18.31
N VAL A 93 -9.93 -2.51 18.03
CA VAL A 93 -8.68 -2.92 18.72
C VAL A 93 -7.62 -1.83 18.74
N ARG A 94 -7.54 -1.04 17.67
CA ARG A 94 -6.54 0.04 17.51
C ARG A 94 -6.63 1.12 18.58
N SER A 95 -7.79 1.29 19.20
CA SER A 95 -8.00 2.29 20.25
C SER A 95 -7.35 1.88 21.58
N TRP A 96 -7.03 0.60 21.77
CA TRP A 96 -6.57 0.06 23.05
C TRP A 96 -5.42 -0.98 22.93
N TRP A 97 -4.88 -1.20 21.73
CA TRP A 97 -3.68 -2.04 21.54
C TRP A 97 -2.40 -1.37 22.05
N THR A 98 -1.41 -2.19 22.41
CA THR A 98 -0.14 -1.72 23.00
C THR A 98 0.89 -1.25 21.97
N PHE A 99 0.66 -1.47 20.67
CA PHE A 99 1.64 -1.15 19.62
C PHE A 99 2.15 0.31 19.61
N PRO A 100 1.32 1.35 19.87
CA PRO A 100 1.82 2.71 20.00
C PRO A 100 2.74 2.90 21.20
N LEU A 101 2.45 2.22 22.33
CA LEU A 101 3.29 2.25 23.53
C LEU A 101 4.62 1.53 23.29
N GLU A 102 4.62 0.43 22.54
CA GLU A 102 5.85 -0.28 22.15
C GLU A 102 6.76 0.61 21.29
N ARG A 103 6.21 1.31 20.29
CA ARG A 103 6.97 2.30 19.51
C ARG A 103 7.49 3.45 20.37
N LEU A 104 6.67 3.95 21.29
CA LEU A 104 7.10 4.98 22.24
C LEU A 104 8.27 4.48 23.10
N MET A 105 8.19 3.27 23.66
CA MET A 105 9.28 2.67 24.41
C MET A 105 10.55 2.50 23.58
N GLY A 106 10.42 2.08 22.31
CA GLY A 106 11.56 2.01 21.38
C GLY A 106 12.24 3.36 21.20
N GLN A 107 11.47 4.43 20.98
CA GLN A 107 11.99 5.80 20.88
C GLN A 107 12.64 6.27 22.19
N VAL A 108 12.05 5.95 23.35
CA VAL A 108 12.64 6.24 24.66
C VAL A 108 14.00 5.56 24.81
N LEU A 109 14.10 4.28 24.46
CA LEU A 109 15.33 3.49 24.55
C LEU A 109 16.42 4.01 23.60
N GLU A 110 16.07 4.39 22.36
CA GLU A 110 17.01 4.99 21.41
C GLU A 110 17.47 6.38 21.83
N ALA A 111 16.59 7.16 22.48
CA ALA A 111 16.91 8.47 23.03
C ALA A 111 17.85 8.39 24.24
N THR A 112 17.88 7.27 24.96
CA THR A 112 18.74 7.08 26.12
C THR A 112 20.16 6.66 25.72
N SER A 113 21.00 7.64 25.43
CA SER A 113 22.46 7.47 25.46
C SER A 113 22.95 7.67 26.90
N ASN A 114 23.59 6.66 27.49
CA ASN A 114 24.26 6.71 28.80
C ASN A 114 23.36 7.13 30.00
N ASN A 115 22.20 6.49 30.21
CA ASN A 115 21.29 6.77 31.33
C ASN A 115 20.77 8.22 31.43
N HIS A 116 20.99 9.04 30.40
CA HIS A 116 20.37 10.36 30.28
C HIS A 116 19.24 10.27 29.25
N LEU A 117 18.06 10.76 29.60
CA LEU A 117 16.92 10.88 28.69
C LEU A 117 17.26 11.90 27.60
N GLY A 118 17.95 11.46 26.55
CA GLY A 118 18.55 12.33 25.55
C GLY A 118 17.54 12.79 24.51
N GLY A 119 16.91 13.94 24.71
CA GLY A 119 16.42 14.90 23.70
C GLY A 119 15.37 14.47 22.65
N ALA A 120 15.38 13.24 22.13
CA ALA A 120 14.58 12.82 20.98
C ALA A 120 13.10 12.60 21.31
N LEU A 121 12.77 12.15 22.54
CA LEU A 121 11.37 12.03 23.00
C LEU A 121 10.62 13.38 22.98
N LEU A 122 11.37 14.47 23.11
CA LEU A 122 10.84 15.85 23.26
C LEU A 122 11.04 16.69 22.00
N ALA A 123 11.65 16.11 20.96
CA ALA A 123 11.78 16.69 19.64
C ALA A 123 10.61 16.30 18.71
N SER A 124 9.64 15.53 19.21
CA SER A 124 8.38 15.28 18.50
C SER A 124 7.52 16.53 18.49
N ASP A 125 7.17 17.02 17.31
CA ASP A 125 6.30 18.20 17.09
C ASP A 125 4.83 17.99 17.53
N CYS A 126 4.51 16.87 18.18
CA CYS A 126 3.15 16.46 18.57
C CYS A 126 3.02 16.14 20.08
N LEU A 127 3.66 16.92 20.95
CA LEU A 127 3.39 16.82 22.39
C LEU A 127 1.99 17.38 22.73
N PRO A 128 1.22 16.73 23.62
CA PRO A 128 -0.06 17.26 24.08
C PRO A 128 0.11 18.63 24.75
N ALA A 129 -0.79 19.58 24.47
CA ALA A 129 -0.73 20.96 24.98
C ALA A 129 -0.61 21.08 26.50
N LYS A 130 -0.98 20.05 27.26
CA LYS A 130 -0.83 20.01 28.73
C LYS A 130 0.62 19.88 29.21
N LEU A 131 1.55 19.48 28.34
CA LEU A 131 2.97 19.32 28.66
C LEU A 131 3.83 20.52 28.23
N GLU A 132 3.25 21.48 27.52
CA GLU A 132 3.86 22.76 27.13
C GLU A 132 4.66 23.46 28.25
N PRO A 133 4.14 23.64 29.49
CA PRO A 133 4.87 24.38 30.52
C PRO A 133 6.17 23.70 30.99
N PHE A 134 6.36 22.42 30.70
CA PHE A 134 7.56 21.66 31.10
C PHE A 134 8.57 21.48 29.95
N THR A 135 8.24 21.90 28.73
CA THR A 135 9.09 21.70 27.53
C THR A 135 10.46 22.36 27.62
N SER A 136 10.54 23.52 28.28
CA SER A 136 11.79 24.30 28.44
C SER A 136 12.80 23.64 29.37
N GLN A 137 12.32 22.90 30.39
CA GLN A 137 13.17 22.19 31.35
C GLN A 137 13.68 20.86 30.78
N LEU A 138 12.92 20.28 29.85
CA LEU A 138 13.16 18.95 29.32
C LEU A 138 14.07 18.96 28.08
N ARG A 139 14.26 20.09 27.40
CA ARG A 139 15.09 20.19 26.19
C ARG A 139 16.57 20.34 26.57
N PRO A 140 17.45 19.35 26.30
CA PRO A 140 18.88 19.53 26.53
C PRO A 140 19.42 20.58 25.56
N SER A 141 20.34 21.41 26.02
CA SER A 141 21.15 22.30 25.19
C SER A 141 22.09 21.46 24.30
N SER A 142 21.57 20.87 23.24
CA SER A 142 22.38 20.26 22.19
C SER A 142 21.83 20.63 20.82
N LYS A 143 22.58 21.51 20.15
CA LYS A 143 22.44 21.77 18.71
C LYS A 143 22.86 20.49 17.98
N SER A 144 21.95 19.54 17.80
CA SER A 144 22.17 18.47 16.84
C SER A 144 21.89 19.03 15.46
N ALA A 145 22.94 19.08 14.62
CA ALA A 145 22.80 19.45 13.23
C ALA A 145 21.82 18.47 12.57
N LYS A 146 20.67 18.97 12.13
CA LYS A 146 19.87 18.27 11.14
C LYS A 146 20.79 18.03 9.96
N VAL A 147 21.19 16.77 9.75
CA VAL A 147 21.75 16.34 8.46
C VAL A 147 20.59 16.46 7.48
N SER A 148 20.49 17.65 6.89
CA SER A 148 19.79 17.83 5.64
C SER A 148 20.40 16.82 4.69
N SER A 149 19.57 15.95 4.13
CA SER A 149 19.95 15.18 2.95
C SER A 149 20.63 16.14 1.97
N GLN A 150 21.85 15.78 1.57
CA GLN A 150 22.64 16.56 0.65
C GLN A 150 21.80 16.84 -0.59
N ALA A 151 21.68 18.12 -0.94
CA ALA A 151 21.17 18.55 -2.23
C ALA A 151 22.16 18.05 -3.29
N THR A 152 21.91 16.88 -3.86
CA THR A 152 22.58 16.47 -5.10
C THR A 152 22.09 17.37 -6.23
N ASN A 153 23.04 17.87 -7.02
CA ASN A 153 22.82 18.76 -8.17
C ASN A 153 21.53 18.43 -8.96
N PRO A 154 20.57 19.37 -9.11
CA PRO A 154 19.27 19.10 -9.74
C PRO A 154 19.32 18.84 -11.26
N CYS A 155 20.49 18.88 -11.91
CA CYS A 155 20.61 18.83 -13.36
C CYS A 155 20.87 17.43 -13.95
N SER A 156 21.20 16.41 -13.15
CA SER A 156 21.56 15.08 -13.66
C SER A 156 20.41 14.05 -13.71
N ARG A 157 19.21 14.40 -13.21
CA ARG A 157 18.05 13.49 -13.13
C ARG A 157 16.85 13.89 -13.97
N ALA A 158 16.96 15.02 -14.66
CA ALA A 158 15.93 15.53 -15.55
C ALA A 158 15.84 14.67 -16.81
N GLN A 159 14.70 14.02 -17.04
CA GLN A 159 14.40 13.27 -18.26
C GLN A 159 13.20 13.87 -18.98
N ILE A 160 13.12 13.62 -20.29
CA ILE A 160 12.01 14.07 -21.13
C ILE A 160 10.99 12.95 -21.20
N LEU A 161 9.73 13.26 -20.87
CA LEU A 161 8.62 12.31 -21.03
C LEU A 161 8.34 12.04 -22.52
N PRO A 162 8.06 10.79 -22.91
CA PRO A 162 7.53 10.47 -24.22
C PRO A 162 6.25 11.29 -24.53
N PRO A 163 6.02 11.68 -25.79
CA PRO A 163 4.93 12.58 -26.16
C PRO A 163 3.54 12.03 -25.80
N GLU A 164 3.36 10.71 -25.86
CA GLU A 164 2.11 10.05 -25.45
C GLU A 164 1.83 10.24 -23.95
N LEU A 165 2.81 9.98 -23.09
CA LEU A 165 2.70 10.17 -21.65
C LEU A 165 2.60 11.65 -21.28
N PHE A 166 3.25 12.54 -22.03
CA PHE A 166 3.15 13.98 -21.83
C PHE A 166 1.74 14.52 -22.10
N SER A 167 1.10 14.08 -23.19
CA SER A 167 -0.30 14.41 -23.48
C SER A 167 -1.23 13.89 -22.38
N GLN A 168 -1.00 12.66 -21.90
CA GLN A 168 -1.73 12.11 -20.75
C GLN A 168 -1.53 12.94 -19.47
N LEU A 169 -0.29 13.39 -19.20
CA LEU A 169 0.04 14.24 -18.04
C LEU A 169 -0.75 15.53 -18.05
N VAL A 170 -0.73 16.27 -19.17
CA VAL A 170 -1.46 17.54 -19.29
C VAL A 170 -2.97 17.33 -19.09
N LYS A 171 -3.54 16.27 -19.68
CA LYS A 171 -4.95 15.92 -19.46
C LYS A 171 -5.23 15.62 -17.99
N LYS A 172 -4.40 14.81 -17.34
CA LYS A 172 -4.58 14.40 -15.95
C LYS A 172 -4.40 15.55 -14.96
N ILE A 173 -3.46 16.47 -15.19
CA ILE A 173 -3.28 17.68 -14.37
C ILE A 173 -4.56 18.52 -14.37
N ASN A 174 -5.21 18.67 -15.52
CA ASN A 174 -6.43 19.47 -15.64
C ASN A 174 -7.66 18.78 -15.03
N THR A 175 -7.71 17.45 -15.01
CA THR A 175 -8.83 16.70 -14.41
C THR A 175 -8.67 16.46 -12.91
N THR A 176 -7.43 16.50 -12.39
CA THR A 176 -7.15 16.23 -10.98
C THR A 176 -7.28 17.53 -10.18
N PRO A 177 -8.03 17.57 -9.07
CA PRO A 177 -8.17 18.77 -8.26
C PRO A 177 -6.88 19.04 -7.47
N LEU A 178 -5.90 19.67 -8.11
CA LEU A 178 -4.59 20.00 -7.54
C LEU A 178 -4.59 21.31 -6.75
N GLY A 179 -5.77 21.72 -6.24
CA GLY A 179 -5.96 22.90 -5.37
C GLY A 179 -5.91 24.26 -6.05
N ASN A 180 -5.67 24.33 -7.37
CA ASN A 180 -5.43 25.58 -8.09
C ASN A 180 -6.39 25.74 -9.26
N ASN A 181 -7.05 26.90 -9.37
CA ASN A 181 -8.02 27.19 -10.43
C ASN A 181 -7.33 27.68 -11.72
N CYS A 182 -6.40 26.86 -12.25
CA CYS A 182 -5.59 27.16 -13.42
C CYS A 182 -5.71 26.03 -14.43
N MET A 183 -5.94 26.36 -15.70
CA MET A 183 -5.84 25.41 -16.80
C MET A 183 -4.38 25.31 -17.26
N TYR A 184 -3.95 24.09 -17.58
CA TYR A 184 -2.59 23.82 -18.02
C TYR A 184 -2.58 23.41 -19.48
N ILE A 185 -1.67 24.00 -20.24
CA ILE A 185 -1.44 23.68 -21.66
C ILE A 185 0.01 23.30 -21.88
N GLU A 186 0.27 22.51 -22.92
CA GLU A 186 1.63 22.19 -23.36
C GLU A 186 2.40 23.48 -23.66
N ALA A 187 3.66 23.54 -23.24
CA ALA A 187 4.52 24.72 -23.43
C ALA A 187 4.60 25.16 -24.91
N ASP A 188 4.62 24.22 -25.85
CA ASP A 188 4.71 24.48 -27.29
C ASP A 188 3.47 25.18 -27.86
N LYS A 189 2.32 24.99 -27.21
CA LYS A 189 1.03 25.59 -27.60
C LYS A 189 0.76 26.91 -26.86
N TRP A 190 1.63 27.30 -25.92
CA TRP A 190 1.44 28.49 -25.12
C TRP A 190 1.74 29.76 -25.94
N ARG A 191 0.85 30.76 -25.82
CA ARG A 191 0.96 32.05 -26.50
C ARG A 191 0.84 33.20 -25.50
N PRO A 192 1.51 34.35 -25.72
CA PRO A 192 1.45 35.49 -24.82
C PRO A 192 0.05 36.08 -24.59
N LYS A 193 -0.87 35.93 -25.56
CA LYS A 193 -2.28 36.35 -25.46
C LYS A 193 -3.06 35.60 -24.37
N ASN A 194 -2.53 34.48 -23.88
CA ASN A 194 -3.18 33.66 -22.85
C ASN A 194 -2.88 34.14 -21.42
N LYS A 195 -2.08 35.22 -21.24
CA LYS A 195 -1.76 35.78 -19.90
C LYS A 195 -2.98 36.34 -19.17
N GLU A 196 -4.01 36.73 -19.89
CA GLU A 196 -5.26 37.27 -19.32
C GLU A 196 -6.22 36.16 -18.87
N GLN A 197 -5.98 34.93 -19.34
CA GLN A 197 -6.73 33.74 -18.94
C GLN A 197 -5.94 33.02 -17.84
N ARG A 198 -6.62 32.30 -16.93
CA ARG A 198 -5.97 31.50 -15.86
C ARG A 198 -5.28 30.26 -16.45
N ILE A 199 -4.32 30.45 -17.35
CA ILE A 199 -3.65 29.43 -18.14
C ILE A 199 -2.15 29.45 -17.87
N ALA A 200 -1.58 28.28 -17.59
CA ALA A 200 -0.14 28.12 -17.37
C ALA A 200 0.48 27.05 -18.30
N PRO A 201 1.73 27.25 -18.77
CA PRO A 201 2.43 26.26 -19.56
C PRO A 201 2.97 25.13 -18.69
N VAL A 202 2.97 23.91 -19.24
CA VAL A 202 3.58 22.71 -18.66
C VAL A 202 4.59 22.14 -19.64
N ASN A 203 5.78 21.79 -19.14
CA ASN A 203 6.84 21.17 -19.92
C ASN A 203 6.87 19.64 -19.70
N SER A 204 7.56 18.95 -20.60
CA SER A 204 7.75 17.49 -20.58
C SER A 204 8.90 17.03 -19.68
N CYS A 205 9.59 17.96 -19.01
CA CYS A 205 10.74 17.66 -18.18
C CYS A 205 10.29 17.12 -16.81
N VAL A 206 10.84 15.98 -16.40
CA VAL A 206 10.51 15.32 -15.13
C VAL A 206 11.76 14.89 -14.38
N GLU A 207 11.64 14.76 -13.07
CA GLU A 207 12.67 14.21 -12.21
C GLU A 207 12.29 12.78 -11.82
N ASN A 208 13.04 11.77 -12.31
CA ASN A 208 12.75 10.37 -11.99
C ASN A 208 13.19 9.99 -10.58
N LEU A 209 12.35 9.18 -9.93
CA LEU A 209 12.57 8.65 -8.59
C LEU A 209 12.58 7.11 -8.64
N SER A 210 13.48 6.49 -7.90
CA SER A 210 13.49 5.02 -7.71
C SER A 210 12.40 4.56 -6.74
N SER A 211 12.07 5.42 -5.77
CA SER A 211 11.05 5.19 -4.76
C SER A 211 10.39 6.50 -4.32
N PHE A 212 9.17 6.39 -3.80
CA PHE A 212 8.37 7.47 -3.26
C PHE A 212 7.84 7.06 -1.89
N CYS A 213 8.17 7.84 -0.86
CA CYS A 213 7.69 7.64 0.49
C CYS A 213 6.52 8.59 0.76
N LEU A 214 5.36 8.02 1.11
CA LEU A 214 4.21 8.77 1.62
C LEU A 214 4.35 8.91 3.15
N GLN A 215 3.86 10.02 3.71
CA GLN A 215 4.07 10.52 5.09
C GLN A 215 3.95 9.51 6.27
N ASP A 216 3.51 8.27 6.06
CA ASP A 216 3.30 7.22 7.07
C ASP A 216 4.21 5.97 6.86
N ASP A 217 5.50 6.15 6.54
CA ASP A 217 6.49 5.08 6.24
C ASP A 217 6.14 4.19 5.02
N LEU A 218 5.13 4.55 4.23
CA LEU A 218 4.70 3.75 3.08
C LEU A 218 5.53 4.09 1.85
N THR A 219 6.39 3.15 1.44
CA THR A 219 7.30 3.34 0.31
C THR A 219 6.85 2.58 -0.93
N TYR A 220 6.50 3.32 -1.98
CA TYR A 220 6.29 2.80 -3.33
C TYR A 220 7.60 2.78 -4.10
N SER A 221 7.81 1.78 -4.94
CA SER A 221 9.01 1.65 -5.76
C SER A 221 8.66 1.22 -7.17
N THR A 222 9.57 1.49 -8.11
CA THR A 222 9.48 0.88 -9.44
C THR A 222 9.68 -0.62 -9.34
N TYR A 223 9.07 -1.38 -10.25
CA TYR A 223 9.22 -2.84 -10.32
C TYR A 223 10.69 -3.27 -10.46
N THR A 224 11.52 -2.47 -11.15
CA THR A 224 12.96 -2.70 -11.31
C THR A 224 13.75 -2.51 -10.02
N THR A 225 13.36 -1.54 -9.18
CA THR A 225 14.06 -1.25 -7.92
C THR A 225 13.67 -2.25 -6.83
N SER A 226 12.37 -2.45 -6.64
CA SER A 226 11.85 -3.41 -5.67
C SER A 226 10.48 -3.92 -6.14
N PRO A 227 10.40 -5.16 -6.64
CA PRO A 227 9.15 -5.78 -7.08
C PRO A 227 8.09 -5.90 -5.97
N LYS A 228 8.52 -5.92 -4.70
CA LYS A 228 7.62 -6.13 -3.56
C LYS A 228 6.66 -4.96 -3.35
N ASN A 229 7.13 -3.73 -3.61
CA ASN A 229 6.36 -2.51 -3.34
C ASN A 229 5.91 -1.80 -4.62
N SER A 230 5.81 -2.53 -5.73
CA SER A 230 5.51 -1.96 -7.05
C SER A 230 4.13 -2.31 -7.59
N ILE A 231 3.34 -3.14 -6.89
CA ILE A 231 1.97 -3.47 -7.33
C ILE A 231 0.98 -2.76 -6.42
N ILE A 232 0.00 -2.12 -7.05
CA ILE A 232 -0.96 -1.24 -6.41
C ILE A 232 -2.40 -1.49 -6.88
N GLU A 233 -3.33 -1.20 -5.99
CA GLU A 233 -4.74 -0.94 -6.31
C GLU A 233 -4.94 0.57 -6.48
N PHE A 234 -5.65 1.00 -7.51
CA PHE A 234 -5.90 2.41 -7.80
C PHE A 234 -7.31 2.64 -8.34
N PHE A 235 -7.80 3.88 -8.24
CA PHE A 235 -9.09 4.29 -8.82
C PHE A 235 -8.98 4.59 -10.31
N VAL A 236 -9.83 3.96 -11.12
CA VAL A 236 -10.01 4.29 -12.54
C VAL A 236 -11.07 5.40 -12.68
N THR A 237 -12.21 5.18 -12.05
CA THR A 237 -13.34 6.10 -11.90
C THR A 237 -13.83 6.04 -10.46
N PRO A 238 -14.55 7.07 -9.97
CA PRO A 238 -15.15 7.00 -8.63
C PRO A 238 -15.99 5.73 -8.47
N GLY A 239 -15.59 4.85 -7.55
CA GLY A 239 -16.24 3.56 -7.29
C GLY A 239 -15.71 2.36 -8.08
N THR A 240 -14.83 2.55 -9.07
CA THR A 240 -14.20 1.45 -9.84
C THR A 240 -12.70 1.42 -9.59
N THR A 241 -12.22 0.30 -9.04
CA THR A 241 -10.81 0.07 -8.79
C THR A 241 -10.22 -0.90 -9.80
N ALA A 242 -8.92 -0.77 -10.04
CA ALA A 242 -8.14 -1.66 -10.87
C ALA A 242 -6.77 -1.89 -10.24
N TYR A 243 -6.02 -2.85 -10.80
CA TYR A 243 -4.70 -3.22 -10.34
C TYR A 243 -3.67 -2.84 -11.39
N ALA A 244 -2.49 -2.41 -10.94
CA ALA A 244 -1.40 -2.11 -11.85
C ALA A 244 -0.02 -2.30 -11.22
N ARG A 245 0.97 -2.45 -12.10
CA ARG A 245 2.40 -2.44 -11.78
C ARG A 245 2.98 -1.06 -12.05
N ILE A 246 3.81 -0.56 -11.13
CA ILE A 246 4.55 0.69 -11.26
C ILE A 246 5.86 0.43 -12.00
N ASP A 247 6.02 1.07 -13.16
CA ASP A 247 7.26 0.95 -13.95
C ASP A 247 8.16 2.17 -13.77
N GLN A 248 7.57 3.36 -13.64
CA GLN A 248 8.32 4.60 -13.43
C GLN A 248 7.60 5.49 -12.43
N ILE A 249 8.39 6.15 -11.58
CA ILE A 249 7.94 7.17 -10.65
C ILE A 249 8.69 8.45 -10.99
N PHE A 250 7.98 9.57 -11.07
CA PHE A 250 8.63 10.85 -11.29
C PHE A 250 7.92 11.99 -10.57
N LYS A 251 8.69 13.05 -10.33
CA LYS A 251 8.21 14.32 -9.81
C LYS A 251 8.14 15.31 -10.97
N HIS A 252 7.01 15.99 -11.09
CA HIS A 252 6.78 17.00 -12.10
C HIS A 252 6.66 18.38 -11.44
N ARG A 253 7.28 19.39 -12.06
CA ARG A 253 7.23 20.77 -11.60
C ARG A 253 6.25 21.54 -12.48
N ARG A 254 5.23 22.13 -11.86
CA ARG A 254 4.32 23.07 -12.53
C ARG A 254 4.41 24.45 -11.90
N VAL A 255 4.11 25.47 -12.68
CA VAL A 255 4.00 26.85 -12.21
C VAL A 255 2.55 27.26 -12.36
N THR A 256 1.97 27.76 -11.27
CA THR A 256 0.60 28.26 -11.24
C THR A 256 0.49 29.63 -11.87
N HIS A 257 -0.73 30.07 -12.17
CA HIS A 257 -0.99 31.46 -12.57
C HIS A 257 -0.42 32.47 -11.56
N ASP A 258 -0.47 32.16 -10.26
CA ASP A 258 0.07 33.01 -9.18
C ASP A 258 1.61 32.94 -9.06
N LYS A 259 2.28 32.40 -10.09
CA LYS A 259 3.74 32.21 -10.17
C LYS A 259 4.32 31.35 -9.05
N LYS A 260 3.50 30.59 -8.33
CA LYS A 260 3.96 29.61 -7.34
C LYS A 260 4.36 28.32 -8.05
N ALA A 261 5.56 27.84 -7.74
CA ALA A 261 6.02 26.53 -8.19
C ALA A 261 5.41 25.46 -7.28
N CYS A 262 4.74 24.49 -7.89
CA CYS A 262 4.21 23.30 -7.22
C CYS A 262 4.90 22.06 -7.77
N PHE A 263 4.97 21.03 -6.95
CA PHE A 263 5.51 19.74 -7.34
C PHE A 263 4.50 18.65 -7.06
N ASP A 264 4.27 17.80 -8.05
CA ASP A 264 3.36 16.66 -7.93
C ASP A 264 4.11 15.39 -8.33
N THR A 265 3.77 14.28 -7.68
CA THR A 265 4.37 12.98 -7.96
C THR A 265 3.39 12.11 -8.74
N TRP A 266 3.90 11.49 -9.79
CA TRP A 266 3.15 10.71 -10.77
C TRP A 266 3.77 9.33 -10.95
N PHE A 267 2.92 8.34 -11.20
CA PHE A 267 3.32 6.97 -11.50
C PHE A 267 2.94 6.63 -12.94
N VAL A 268 3.89 6.08 -13.69
CA VAL A 268 3.64 5.37 -14.94
C VAL A 268 3.38 3.93 -14.59
N ILE A 269 2.19 3.46 -14.95
CA ILE A 269 1.68 2.16 -14.55
C ILE A 269 1.30 1.30 -15.75
N HIS A 270 1.40 -0.02 -15.57
CA HIS A 270 0.87 -1.02 -16.48
C HIS A 270 -0.31 -1.73 -15.82
N SER A 271 -1.49 -1.55 -16.41
CA SER A 271 -2.73 -2.15 -15.92
C SER A 271 -2.67 -3.68 -15.97
N LEU A 272 -3.16 -4.31 -14.92
CA LEU A 272 -3.27 -5.75 -14.76
C LEU A 272 -4.76 -6.14 -14.87
N PRO A 273 -5.25 -6.42 -16.08
CA PRO A 273 -6.67 -6.73 -16.29
C PRO A 273 -7.02 -8.06 -15.62
N GLU A 274 -8.16 -8.09 -14.91
CA GLU A 274 -8.72 -9.33 -14.40
C GLU A 274 -9.04 -10.29 -15.54
N LEU A 275 -8.82 -11.57 -15.30
CA LEU A 275 -9.15 -12.59 -16.27
C LEU A 275 -10.67 -12.70 -16.46
N PRO A 276 -11.13 -12.97 -17.70
CA PRO A 276 -12.56 -13.08 -17.98
C PRO A 276 -13.20 -14.20 -17.14
N PRO A 277 -14.49 -14.08 -16.77
CA PRO A 277 -15.15 -15.01 -15.85
C PRO A 277 -15.23 -16.45 -16.36
N LYS A 278 -15.12 -16.65 -17.69
CA LYS A 278 -15.09 -17.98 -18.33
C LYS A 278 -13.73 -18.69 -18.20
N SER A 279 -12.69 -17.98 -17.76
CA SER A 279 -11.36 -18.55 -17.56
C SER A 279 -11.31 -19.38 -16.27
N PRO A 280 -10.50 -20.45 -16.22
CA PRO A 280 -10.32 -21.23 -15.01
C PRO A 280 -9.61 -20.39 -13.95
N ASN A 281 -10.35 -20.04 -12.89
CA ASN A 281 -9.81 -19.30 -11.76
C ASN A 281 -9.78 -20.21 -10.52
N PRO A 282 -8.58 -20.67 -10.08
CA PRO A 282 -8.47 -21.56 -8.92
C PRO A 282 -8.91 -20.89 -7.61
N PHE A 283 -8.91 -19.55 -7.56
CA PHE A 283 -9.25 -18.77 -6.37
C PHE A 283 -10.72 -18.37 -6.32
N ALA A 284 -11.55 -18.77 -7.30
CA ALA A 284 -12.96 -18.39 -7.36
C ALA A 284 -13.74 -18.76 -6.07
N LYS A 285 -13.46 -19.93 -5.50
CA LYS A 285 -14.08 -20.40 -4.23
C LYS A 285 -13.71 -19.56 -3.02
N LEU A 286 -12.62 -18.78 -3.09
CA LEU A 286 -12.16 -17.92 -2.00
C LEU A 286 -12.78 -16.52 -2.04
N LYS A 287 -13.44 -16.14 -3.15
CA LYS A 287 -14.14 -14.85 -3.26
C LYS A 287 -15.31 -14.70 -2.27
N LYS A 288 -15.76 -15.80 -1.63
CA LYS A 288 -16.78 -15.77 -0.58
C LYS A 288 -16.29 -15.16 0.74
N TYR A 289 -14.97 -15.09 0.95
CA TYR A 289 -14.38 -14.47 2.12
C TYR A 289 -14.23 -12.96 1.88
N PRO A 290 -14.18 -12.13 2.93
CA PRO A 290 -13.93 -10.68 2.83
C PRO A 290 -12.49 -10.34 2.42
N LEU A 291 -11.89 -11.10 1.49
CA LEU A 291 -10.56 -10.92 0.94
C LEU A 291 -10.68 -10.29 -0.44
N LYS A 292 -9.97 -9.17 -0.67
CA LYS A 292 -9.90 -8.54 -1.99
C LYS A 292 -8.90 -9.29 -2.86
N LEU A 293 -9.35 -10.43 -3.39
CA LEU A 293 -8.58 -11.31 -4.26
C LEU A 293 -8.88 -11.00 -5.73
N ALA A 294 -7.83 -10.83 -6.51
CA ALA A 294 -7.93 -10.77 -7.96
C ALA A 294 -6.95 -11.74 -8.63
N PHE A 295 -7.32 -12.16 -9.82
CA PHE A 295 -6.52 -13.04 -10.66
C PHE A 295 -6.47 -12.42 -12.05
N CYS A 296 -5.30 -11.90 -12.40
CA CYS A 296 -5.11 -11.03 -13.56
C CYS A 296 -4.13 -11.63 -14.56
N SER A 297 -4.22 -11.18 -15.81
CA SER A 297 -3.18 -11.45 -16.80
C SER A 297 -1.96 -10.58 -16.51
N PHE A 298 -0.76 -11.15 -16.60
CA PHE A 298 0.51 -10.43 -16.47
C PHE A 298 1.00 -9.96 -17.86
N THR A 299 0.09 -9.52 -18.72
CA THR A 299 0.42 -8.99 -20.04
C THR A 299 0.65 -7.48 -19.93
N SER A 300 1.78 -7.00 -20.46
CA SER A 300 2.07 -5.56 -20.49
C SER A 300 1.11 -4.85 -21.45
N GLN A 301 0.24 -4.00 -20.92
CA GLN A 301 -0.63 -3.12 -21.70
C GLN A 301 0.06 -1.78 -22.03
N HIS A 302 -0.66 -0.86 -22.69
CA HIS A 302 -0.15 0.50 -22.89
C HIS A 302 0.09 1.20 -21.54
N PRO A 303 1.20 1.94 -21.39
CA PRO A 303 1.52 2.64 -20.16
C PRO A 303 0.51 3.77 -19.90
N GLN A 304 0.00 3.82 -18.67
CA GLN A 304 -0.95 4.84 -18.23
C GLN A 304 -0.35 5.69 -17.13
N LEU A 305 -0.74 6.96 -17.10
CA LEU A 305 -0.29 7.88 -16.05
C LEU A 305 -1.36 8.08 -14.97
N ILE A 306 -0.95 7.93 -13.71
CA ILE A 306 -1.78 8.22 -12.54
C ILE A 306 -1.07 9.15 -11.56
N HIS A 307 -1.86 9.99 -10.90
CA HIS A 307 -1.40 10.79 -9.76
C HIS A 307 -1.38 9.95 -8.48
N THR A 308 -0.47 10.25 -7.56
CA THR A 308 -0.35 9.56 -6.26
C THR A 308 -1.65 9.55 -5.45
N SER A 309 -2.49 10.58 -5.58
CA SER A 309 -3.80 10.64 -4.89
C SER A 309 -4.83 9.60 -5.35
N HIS A 310 -4.62 8.95 -6.50
CA HIS A 310 -5.52 7.91 -7.00
C HIS A 310 -5.13 6.50 -6.51
N VAL A 311 -4.01 6.37 -5.82
CA VAL A 311 -3.52 5.10 -5.28
C VAL A 311 -4.24 4.78 -3.98
N ILE A 312 -4.73 3.54 -3.86
CA ILE A 312 -5.52 3.08 -2.72
C ILE A 312 -4.62 2.33 -1.74
N SER A 313 -3.90 1.32 -2.25
CA SER A 313 -3.09 0.44 -1.41
C SER A 313 -2.07 -0.35 -2.23
N HIS A 314 -1.12 -0.96 -1.52
CA HIS A 314 -0.31 -2.05 -2.08
C HIS A 314 -1.11 -3.34 -2.25
N CYS A 315 -0.65 -4.16 -3.17
CA CYS A 315 -1.09 -5.53 -3.31
C CYS A 315 0.06 -6.49 -2.98
N ALA A 316 -0.23 -7.51 -2.18
CA ALA A 316 0.61 -8.69 -2.12
C ALA A 316 0.32 -9.54 -3.36
N TRP A 317 1.34 -10.13 -3.98
CA TRP A 317 1.18 -10.79 -5.25
C TRP A 317 2.09 -12.01 -5.41
N ILE A 318 1.68 -12.90 -6.31
CA ILE A 318 2.47 -14.03 -6.78
C ILE A 318 2.21 -14.24 -8.27
N CYS A 319 3.28 -14.40 -9.05
CA CYS A 319 3.20 -14.67 -10.47
C CYS A 319 3.29 -16.17 -10.76
N TYR A 320 2.53 -16.61 -11.75
CA TYR A 320 2.54 -17.96 -12.26
C TYR A 320 2.91 -17.93 -13.73
N THR A 321 3.94 -18.69 -14.07
CA THR A 321 4.31 -18.90 -15.46
C THR A 321 3.25 -19.77 -16.15
N THR A 322 3.12 -19.56 -17.45
CA THR A 322 2.26 -20.33 -18.36
C THR A 322 2.23 -21.83 -18.03
N GLY A 323 1.02 -22.40 -17.96
CA GLY A 323 0.80 -23.83 -17.72
C GLY A 323 0.99 -24.35 -16.28
N LYS A 324 1.47 -23.53 -15.32
CA LYS A 324 1.71 -24.00 -13.93
C LYS A 324 0.43 -24.26 -13.11
N ILE A 325 -0.60 -23.44 -13.27
CA ILE A 325 -1.85 -23.53 -12.48
C ILE A 325 -2.85 -24.47 -13.16
N SER A 326 -3.04 -24.31 -14.46
CA SER A 326 -3.97 -25.10 -15.24
C SER A 326 -3.47 -25.15 -16.69
N SER A 327 -3.45 -26.35 -17.28
CA SER A 327 -3.12 -26.58 -18.69
C SER A 327 -3.81 -25.65 -19.71
N PRO A 328 -5.06 -25.18 -19.52
CA PRO A 328 -5.69 -24.22 -20.45
C PRO A 328 -5.18 -22.78 -20.37
N LEU A 329 -4.42 -22.37 -19.34
CA LEU A 329 -3.90 -21.01 -19.23
C LEU A 329 -2.55 -20.90 -19.94
N GLN A 330 -2.59 -20.50 -21.22
CA GLN A 330 -1.41 -20.25 -22.07
C GLN A 330 -0.85 -18.82 -21.92
N GLN A 331 -0.98 -18.21 -20.74
CA GLN A 331 -0.44 -16.88 -20.47
C GLN A 331 0.09 -16.80 -19.05
N ASP A 332 1.02 -15.88 -18.82
CA ASP A 332 1.50 -15.57 -17.48
C ASP A 332 0.40 -14.84 -16.70
N THR A 333 0.18 -15.30 -15.48
CA THR A 333 -0.91 -14.82 -14.63
C THR A 333 -0.37 -14.36 -13.30
N ILE A 334 -1.08 -13.44 -12.67
CA ILE A 334 -0.74 -12.91 -11.36
C ILE A 334 -1.96 -13.03 -10.44
N ALA A 335 -1.76 -13.68 -9.30
CA ALA A 335 -2.72 -13.63 -8.21
C ALA A 335 -2.31 -12.52 -7.26
N LEU A 336 -3.28 -11.70 -6.88
CA LEU A 336 -3.05 -10.53 -6.06
C LEU A 336 -4.10 -10.38 -4.98
N VAL A 337 -3.65 -9.89 -3.82
CA VAL A 337 -4.46 -9.62 -2.65
C VAL A 337 -4.28 -8.15 -2.31
N SER A 338 -5.35 -7.38 -2.43
CA SER A 338 -5.29 -5.98 -2.02
C SER A 338 -5.28 -5.87 -0.50
N LEU A 339 -4.37 -5.02 -0.01
CA LEU A 339 -4.25 -4.69 1.40
C LEU A 339 -5.09 -3.46 1.79
N SER A 340 -5.96 -2.98 0.89
CA SER A 340 -6.92 -1.94 1.24
C SER A 340 -7.87 -2.45 2.32
N ARG A 341 -7.97 -1.65 3.38
CA ARG A 341 -8.73 -1.97 4.58
C ARG A 341 -10.21 -1.66 4.38
#